data_AF-A0A7Y4UDG7-F1
#
_entry.id   AF-A0A7Y4UDG7-F1
#
_cell.length_a   1.000
_cell.length_b   1.000
_cell.length_c   1.000
_cell.angle_alpha   90.00
_cell.angle_beta   90.00
_cell.angle_gamma   90.00
#
_symmetry.space_group_name_H-M   'P 1'
#
loop_
_entity.id
_entity.type
_entity.pdbx_description
1 polymer ?
#
loop_
_entity_poly.entity_id
_entity_poly.type
_entity_poly.pdbx_seq_one_letter_code
_entity_poly.pdbx_strand_id
1 'polypeptide(L)'
;MRAVLPKMITRADAIYNLQRSALLQAALAEKRFELINEALRDRLHQPFRAPLAAGIADVLKLNDETDKHPGLLGVAISGAGSTMIAFVLENGAAIADEMQARFAAAGVTSRALEVTVDNLGRQLNPITT
;
A
#
# COMPACT_ATOMS: atom_id res chain seq x y z
N MET A 1 -7.58 -14.02 3.26
CA MET A 1 -7.07 -12.89 4.07
C MET A 1 -8.10 -12.19 4.98
N ARG A 2 -9.42 -12.26 4.76
CA ARG A 2 -10.38 -11.48 5.57
C ARG A 2 -10.64 -12.02 6.99
N ALA A 3 -10.62 -13.34 7.17
CA ALA A 3 -10.93 -13.98 8.46
C ALA A 3 -9.81 -13.89 9.51
N VAL A 4 -8.65 -13.33 9.17
CA VAL A 4 -7.48 -13.25 10.08
C VAL A 4 -7.59 -12.12 11.09
N LEU A 5 -8.49 -11.16 10.86
CA LEU A 5 -8.61 -9.99 11.72
C LEU A 5 -9.23 -10.40 13.06
N PRO A 6 -8.73 -9.87 14.18
CA PRO A 6 -9.30 -10.17 15.49
C PRO A 6 -10.74 -9.66 15.56
N LYS A 7 -11.59 -10.37 16.30
CA LYS A 7 -12.99 -9.96 16.53
C LYS A 7 -13.10 -8.67 17.35
N MET A 8 -12.07 -8.34 18.13
CA MET A 8 -11.99 -7.16 18.98
C MET A 8 -10.62 -6.51 18.80
N ILE A 9 -10.61 -5.19 18.83
CA ILE A 9 -9.40 -4.37 18.77
C ILE A 9 -9.35 -3.48 20.00
N THR A 10 -8.16 -3.06 20.41
CA THR A 10 -8.05 -2.12 21.51
C THR A 10 -8.57 -0.74 21.06
N ARG A 11 -9.07 0.04 22.02
CA ARG A 11 -9.44 1.44 21.76
C ARG A 11 -8.23 2.24 21.25
N ALA A 12 -7.02 1.94 21.73
CA ALA A 12 -5.80 2.62 21.32
C ALA A 12 -5.48 2.38 19.84
N ASP A 13 -5.58 1.13 19.37
CA ASP A 13 -5.33 0.81 17.95
C ASP A 13 -6.42 1.38 17.05
N ALA A 14 -7.68 1.35 17.50
CA ALA A 14 -8.78 1.98 16.78
C ALA A 14 -8.55 3.49 16.58
N ILE A 15 -8.17 4.20 17.66
CA ILE A 15 -7.85 5.64 17.61
C ILE A 15 -6.65 5.89 16.69
N TYR A 16 -5.58 5.09 16.83
CA TYR A 16 -4.37 5.24 16.03
C TYR A 16 -4.67 5.17 14.53
N ASN A 17 -5.38 4.13 14.11
CA ASN A 17 -5.74 3.93 12.70
C ASN A 17 -6.72 4.98 12.18
N LEU A 18 -7.70 5.39 13.00
CA LEU A 18 -8.63 6.47 12.61
C LEU A 18 -7.87 7.78 12.34
N GLN A 19 -6.88 8.12 13.18
CA GLN A 19 -6.02 9.27 12.94
C GLN A 19 -5.23 9.15 11.64
N ARG A 20 -4.74 7.96 11.28
CA ARG A 20 -4.01 7.74 10.02
C ARG A 20 -4.90 7.85 8.79
N SER A 21 -6.13 7.36 8.86
CA SER A 21 -7.13 7.59 7.80
C SER A 21 -7.44 9.08 7.61
N ALA A 22 -7.64 9.82 8.70
CA ALA A 22 -7.85 11.26 8.64
C ALA A 22 -6.61 12.01 8.10
N LEU A 23 -5.42 11.60 8.52
CA LEU A 23 -4.15 12.15 8.05
C LEU A 23 -3.96 11.91 6.55
N LEU A 24 -4.30 10.73 6.03
CA LEU A 24 -4.17 10.42 4.60
C LEU A 24 -5.05 11.35 3.76
N GLN A 25 -6.29 11.56 4.19
CA GLN A 25 -7.21 12.48 3.53
C GLN A 25 -6.66 13.91 3.52
N ALA A 26 -6.20 14.41 4.67
CA ALA A 26 -5.64 15.75 4.79
C ALA A 26 -4.36 15.91 3.95
N ALA A 27 -3.47 14.91 3.97
CA ALA A 27 -2.23 14.90 3.21
C ALA A 27 -2.49 15.00 1.70
N LEU A 28 -3.47 14.25 1.18
CA LEU A 28 -3.85 14.30 -0.23
C LEU A 28 -4.52 15.63 -0.60
N ALA A 29 -5.47 16.11 0.21
CA ALA A 29 -6.20 17.36 -0.04
C ALA A 29 -5.26 18.57 -0.10
N GLU A 30 -4.29 18.63 0.80
CA GLU A 30 -3.32 19.73 0.93
C GLU A 30 -2.04 19.50 0.12
N LYS A 31 -1.96 18.41 -0.67
CA LYS A 31 -0.76 18.00 -1.42
C LYS A 31 0.50 17.88 -0.56
N ARG A 32 0.31 17.54 0.73
CA ARG A 32 1.37 17.28 1.70
C ARG A 32 1.84 15.84 1.63
N PHE A 33 2.42 15.48 0.49
CA PHE A 33 2.81 14.10 0.17
C PHE A 33 3.87 13.53 1.11
N GLU A 34 4.65 14.37 1.78
CA GLU A 34 5.61 13.97 2.81
C GLU A 34 4.94 13.25 4.00
N LEU A 35 3.63 13.47 4.21
CA LEU A 35 2.86 12.84 5.29
C LEU A 35 2.29 11.47 4.90
N ILE A 36 2.33 11.07 3.62
CA ILE A 36 1.67 9.84 3.16
C ILE A 36 2.28 8.60 3.82
N ASN A 37 3.59 8.53 4.01
CA ASN A 37 4.22 7.37 4.66
C ASN A 37 3.65 7.13 6.06
N GLU A 38 3.58 8.19 6.89
CA GLU A 38 3.01 8.10 8.24
C GLU A 38 1.50 7.78 8.18
N ALA A 39 0.79 8.33 7.19
CA ALA A 39 -0.63 8.08 7.00
C ALA A 39 -0.96 6.64 6.55
N LEU A 40 0.00 5.92 5.97
CA LEU A 40 -0.14 4.51 5.59
C LEU A 40 0.23 3.54 6.72
N ARG A 41 0.66 4.04 7.89
CA ARG A 41 0.91 3.19 9.06
C ARG A 41 -0.40 2.60 9.57
N ASP A 42 -0.38 1.30 9.83
CA ASP A 42 -1.57 0.53 10.12
C ASP A 42 -1.32 -0.51 11.22
N ARG A 43 -2.21 -0.52 12.22
CA ARG A 43 -2.23 -1.48 13.33
C ARG A 43 -3.41 -2.46 13.26
N LEU A 44 -4.38 -2.23 12.38
CA LEU A 44 -5.63 -2.98 12.34
C LEU A 44 -5.66 -4.10 11.29
N HIS A 45 -4.88 -3.99 10.22
CA HIS A 45 -4.98 -4.85 9.04
C HIS A 45 -3.64 -5.46 8.65
N GLN A 46 -2.63 -4.64 8.37
CA GLN A 46 -1.35 -5.06 7.83
C GLN A 46 -0.58 -6.00 8.79
N PRO A 47 -0.53 -5.76 10.12
CA PRO A 47 0.17 -6.68 11.02
C PRO A 47 -0.43 -8.09 11.01
N PHE A 48 -1.74 -8.20 10.84
CA PHE A 48 -2.44 -9.50 10.81
C PHE A 48 -2.41 -10.16 9.42
N ARG A 49 -2.35 -9.38 8.34
CA ARG A 49 -2.37 -9.89 6.97
C ARG A 49 -1.00 -10.18 6.40
N ALA A 50 0.04 -9.43 6.80
CA ALA A 50 1.39 -9.59 6.27
C ALA A 50 1.94 -11.02 6.41
N PRO A 51 1.70 -11.76 7.51
CA PRO A 51 2.17 -13.15 7.63
C PRO A 51 1.45 -14.15 6.71
N LEU A 52 0.34 -13.77 6.06
CA LEU A 52 -0.49 -14.69 5.28
C LEU A 52 0.06 -14.98 3.88
N ALA A 53 1.02 -14.21 3.39
CA ALA A 53 1.67 -14.46 2.11
C ALA A 53 3.13 -14.05 2.16
N ALA A 54 3.97 -14.87 1.53
CA ALA A 54 5.41 -14.66 1.47
C ALA A 54 5.76 -13.32 0.80
N GLY A 55 6.75 -12.62 1.34
CA GLY A 55 7.26 -11.35 0.84
C GLY A 55 6.46 -10.09 1.23
N ILE A 56 5.20 -10.20 1.70
CA ILE A 56 4.42 -9.00 2.09
C ILE A 56 5.09 -8.24 3.24
N ALA A 57 5.51 -8.96 4.28
CA ALA A 57 6.18 -8.33 5.43
C ALA A 57 7.48 -7.63 5.03
N ASP A 58 8.23 -8.21 4.09
CA ASP A 58 9.49 -7.61 3.61
C ASP A 58 9.24 -6.39 2.72
N VAL A 59 8.23 -6.42 1.87
CA VAL A 59 7.81 -5.24 1.09
C VAL A 59 7.35 -4.11 2.02
N LEU A 60 6.59 -4.40 3.08
CA LEU A 60 6.13 -3.38 4.04
C LEU A 60 7.28 -2.65 4.76
N LYS A 61 8.46 -3.27 4.90
CA LYS A 61 9.66 -2.61 5.46
C LYS A 61 10.14 -1.43 4.62
N LEU A 62 9.74 -1.32 3.35
CA LEU A 62 10.02 -0.12 2.53
C LEU A 62 9.47 1.16 3.17
N ASN A 63 8.44 1.06 4.01
CA ASN A 63 7.94 2.22 4.73
C ASN A 63 8.95 2.77 5.75
N ASP A 64 9.88 1.96 6.23
CA ASP A 64 10.95 2.36 7.16
C ASP A 64 12.24 2.78 6.44
N GLU A 65 12.24 2.74 5.11
CA GLU A 65 13.42 2.93 4.26
C GLU A 65 13.13 3.94 3.12
N THR A 66 12.07 4.74 3.22
CA THR A 66 11.65 5.66 2.15
C THR A 66 12.73 6.69 1.79
N ASP A 67 13.59 7.04 2.74
CA ASP A 67 14.77 7.91 2.55
C ASP A 67 15.79 7.32 1.56
N LYS A 68 15.84 5.99 1.42
CA LYS A 68 16.74 5.26 0.51
C LYS A 68 16.14 5.06 -0.88
N HIS A 69 14.87 5.39 -1.07
CA HIS A 69 14.11 5.13 -2.28
C HIS A 69 13.49 6.44 -2.80
N PRO A 70 14.27 7.26 -3.53
CA PRO A 70 13.78 8.55 -4.04
C PRO A 70 12.49 8.41 -4.83
N GLY A 71 11.50 9.25 -4.52
CA GLY A 71 10.17 9.21 -5.12
C GLY A 71 9.16 8.31 -4.41
N LEU A 72 9.57 7.42 -3.49
CA LEU A 72 8.65 6.58 -2.74
C LEU A 72 7.95 7.35 -1.61
N LEU A 73 6.62 7.39 -1.64
CA LEU A 73 5.79 7.97 -0.59
C LEU A 73 5.36 6.94 0.46
N GLY A 74 5.30 5.67 0.09
CA GLY A 74 5.00 4.55 0.98
C GLY A 74 4.32 3.41 0.27
N VAL A 75 4.22 2.27 0.96
CA VAL A 75 3.63 1.03 0.46
C VAL A 75 2.56 0.50 1.40
N ALA A 76 1.56 -0.16 0.83
CA ALA A 76 0.49 -0.78 1.60
C ALA A 76 -0.02 -2.06 0.94
N ILE A 77 -0.77 -2.87 1.70
CA ILE A 77 -1.55 -3.97 1.13
C ILE A 77 -2.75 -3.38 0.39
N SER A 78 -2.90 -3.69 -0.90
CA SER A 78 -4.05 -3.24 -1.69
C SER A 78 -5.28 -4.09 -1.37
N GLY A 79 -6.32 -3.43 -0.84
CA GLY A 79 -7.57 -4.08 -0.45
C GLY A 79 -7.35 -5.14 0.64
N ALA A 80 -7.66 -6.41 0.31
CA ALA A 80 -7.42 -7.53 1.22
C ALA A 80 -6.10 -8.26 0.98
N GLY A 81 -5.30 -7.86 -0.01
CA GLY A 81 -4.16 -8.61 -0.51
C GLY A 81 -4.55 -9.73 -1.50
N SER A 82 -3.60 -10.42 -2.12
CA SER A 82 -2.14 -10.33 -1.92
C SER A 82 -1.42 -9.22 -2.70
N THR A 83 -2.14 -8.45 -3.52
CA THR A 83 -1.57 -7.31 -4.23
C THR A 83 -1.04 -6.26 -3.26
N MET A 84 0.17 -5.78 -3.50
CA MET A 84 0.76 -4.61 -2.83
C MET A 84 0.63 -3.38 -3.73
N ILE A 85 0.54 -2.21 -3.11
CA ILE A 85 0.55 -0.93 -3.81
C ILE A 85 1.68 -0.07 -3.25
N ALA A 86 2.38 0.64 -4.13
CA ALA A 86 3.29 1.72 -3.79
C ALA A 86 2.71 3.04 -4.31
N PHE A 87 2.79 4.08 -3.48
CA PHE A 87 2.53 5.44 -3.90
C PHE A 87 3.88 6.10 -4.18
N VAL A 88 4.03 6.68 -5.37
CA VAL A 88 5.29 7.27 -5.83
C VAL A 88 5.04 8.62 -6.52
N LEU A 89 6.00 9.54 -6.44
CA LEU A 89 6.04 10.76 -7.26
C LEU A 89 6.87 10.58 -8.53
N GLU A 90 7.91 9.73 -8.44
CA GLU A 90 8.87 9.45 -9.49
C GLU A 90 9.49 8.06 -9.26
N ASN A 91 10.33 7.60 -10.20
CA ASN A 91 11.06 6.34 -10.10
C ASN A 91 10.19 5.08 -9.94
N GLY A 92 8.96 5.09 -10.45
CA GLY A 92 8.00 3.99 -10.33
C GLY A 92 8.56 2.63 -10.75
N ALA A 93 9.30 2.57 -11.86
CA ALA A 93 9.96 1.34 -12.33
C ALA A 93 10.98 0.78 -11.33
N ALA A 94 11.85 1.64 -10.76
CA ALA A 94 12.86 1.21 -9.79
C ALA A 94 12.22 0.72 -8.48
N ILE A 95 11.14 1.38 -8.03
CA ILE A 95 10.36 0.93 -6.87
C ILE A 95 9.67 -0.41 -7.16
N ALA A 96 9.13 -0.59 -8.36
CA ALA A 96 8.54 -1.85 -8.78
C ALA A 96 9.57 -2.99 -8.76
N ASP A 97 10.77 -2.76 -9.31
CA ASP A 97 11.87 -3.72 -9.31
C ASP A 97 12.27 -4.12 -7.88
N GLU A 98 12.39 -3.15 -6.97
CA GLU A 98 12.70 -3.39 -5.56
C GLU A 98 11.61 -4.25 -4.87
N MET A 99 10.32 -3.93 -5.09
CA MET A 99 9.22 -4.73 -4.56
C MET A 99 9.22 -6.16 -5.13
N GLN A 100 9.46 -6.31 -6.43
CA GLN A 100 9.54 -7.62 -7.08
C GLN A 100 10.74 -8.42 -6.58
N ALA A 101 11.88 -7.78 -6.31
CA ALA A 101 13.05 -8.42 -5.73
C ALA A 101 12.77 -8.97 -4.33
N ARG A 102 12.05 -8.23 -3.47
CA ARG A 102 11.63 -8.70 -2.13
C ARG A 102 10.67 -9.88 -2.22
N PHE A 103 9.75 -9.88 -3.17
CA PHE A 103 8.90 -11.05 -3.43
C PHE A 103 9.69 -12.25 -3.94
N ALA A 104 10.61 -12.04 -4.88
CA ALA A 104 11.44 -13.10 -5.44
C ALA A 104 12.35 -13.74 -4.38
N ALA A 105 12.92 -12.95 -3.47
CA ALA A 105 13.69 -13.43 -2.33
C ALA A 105 12.86 -14.34 -1.39
N ALA A 106 11.54 -14.12 -1.35
CA ALA A 106 10.59 -14.96 -0.63
C ALA A 106 10.01 -16.12 -1.48
N GLY A 107 10.54 -16.36 -2.69
CA GLY A 107 10.11 -17.41 -3.60
C GLY A 107 8.80 -17.11 -4.34
N VAL A 108 8.36 -15.86 -4.39
CA VAL A 108 7.10 -15.43 -5.03
C VAL A 108 7.39 -14.73 -6.36
N THR A 109 6.81 -15.24 -7.44
CA THR A 109 6.78 -14.53 -8.73
C THR A 109 5.69 -13.45 -8.70
N SER A 110 6.03 -12.24 -9.12
CA SER A 110 5.10 -11.09 -9.12
C SER A 110 5.17 -10.30 -10.41
N ARG A 111 4.05 -9.68 -10.79
CA ARG A 111 3.94 -8.72 -11.90
C ARG A 111 3.64 -7.32 -11.34
N ALA A 112 4.45 -6.34 -11.73
CA ALA A 112 4.18 -4.94 -11.44
C ALA A 112 3.39 -4.27 -12.59
N LEU A 113 2.53 -3.33 -12.23
CA LEU A 113 1.82 -2.45 -13.16
C LEU A 113 1.96 -1.03 -12.65
N GLU A 114 2.53 -0.15 -13.46
CA GLU A 114 2.48 1.29 -13.21
C GLU A 114 1.14 1.84 -13.70
N VAL A 115 0.40 2.48 -12.80
CA VAL A 115 -0.97 2.94 -13.06
C VAL A 115 -1.17 4.33 -12.44
N THR A 116 -2.12 5.07 -13.00
CA THR A 116 -2.59 6.35 -12.45
C THR A 116 -4.00 6.19 -11.88
N VAL A 117 -4.43 7.17 -11.08
CA VAL A 117 -5.79 7.19 -10.53
C VAL A 117 -6.79 7.38 -11.67
N ASP A 118 -7.73 6.45 -11.82
CA ASP A 118 -8.85 6.56 -12.74
C ASP A 118 -9.91 7.54 -12.18
N ASN A 119 -10.05 8.68 -12.84
CA ASN A 119 -11.03 9.73 -12.49
C ASN A 119 -12.35 9.64 -13.29
N LEU A 120 -12.47 8.66 -14.20
CA LEU A 120 -13.64 8.48 -15.06
C LEU A 120 -14.55 7.36 -14.56
N GLY A 121 -13.97 6.35 -13.93
CA GLY A 121 -14.70 5.19 -13.43
C GLY A 121 -15.33 4.37 -14.56
N ARG A 122 -16.51 3.80 -14.31
CA ARG A 122 -17.16 2.91 -15.28
C ARG A 122 -17.70 3.69 -16.49
N GLN A 123 -17.11 3.47 -17.67
CA GLN A 123 -17.59 4.00 -18.94
C GLN A 123 -18.27 2.93 -19.78
N LEU A 124 -19.46 3.20 -20.33
CA LEU A 124 -20.18 2.29 -21.24
C LEU A 124 -19.82 2.62 -22.69
N ASN A 125 -18.88 1.88 -23.27
CA ASN A 125 -18.53 2.02 -24.68
C ASN A 125 -19.37 1.02 -25.51
N PRO A 126 -20.08 1.47 -26.55
CA PRO A 126 -20.79 0.56 -27.44
C PRO A 126 -19.79 -0.38 -28.13
N ILE A 127 -20.13 -1.67 -28.20
CA ILE A 127 -19.32 -2.64 -28.94
C ILE A 127 -19.49 -2.32 -30.42
N THR A 128 -18.43 -1.86 -31.07
CA THR A 128 -18.41 -1.71 -32.53
C THR A 128 -18.14 -3.09 -33.12
N THR A 129 -19.15 -3.67 -33.77
CA THR A 129 -19.03 -4.88 -34.63
C THR A 129 -18.42 -4.53 -35.97
#